data_AF-R3L1N4-F1
#
_entry.id   AF-R3L1N4-F1
#
_cell.length_a   1.000
_cell.length_b   1.000
_cell.length_c   1.000
_cell.angle_alpha   90.00
_cell.angle_beta   90.00
_cell.angle_gamma   90.00
#
_symmetry.space_group_name_H-M   'P 1'
#
loop_
_entity.id
_entity.type
_entity.pdbx_description
1 polymer ?
#
loop_
_entity_poly.entity_id
_entity_poly.type
_entity_poly.pdbx_seq_one_letter_code
_entity_poly.pdbx_strand_id
1 'polypeptide(L)'
;MADLEKYSNLYADLAQATYNGRSIQFPYSAKKWNDKQLDKYRNKEAVPFTFPNAKDAHGNDASTVYLQPDNTVKTIKEKNWVGRETFYKKGLLTDEKAGYNSYYVTDTPTLSPKTQHTYFATRGSDGVSMDVKKGWSGNNLNDWVNNNGSFTLFNAYLPQAKLANEAMHQKIMEMSAKAPNATMSITGHSLGTMISIQAVANLPQADLAKIDKIVLFQGPDARESINKMSQQAQENLQQLEEQGKIDYYVNAFDIVSMLNRNKKGVDEIGRVHYLLPKTFTTTFDLTDKYGSSHDFGQYQLNPDGTPKEANLKEHGYIFAAGVKVSKLIDKYLGKIMDASGESLAKNSLQFLLSLLSEENRQKIIKEYEKIIHEAKIASQWQGKVSRIQKSLASASGSEKIELRSELAELVAKQAQQAGKEYELLVKNILQEAEDEVQTVSKEICESAMSIRQYLSYAEVQAMIAPYEKSRLWDSAEATNTSNQAKQYKQKLTDFSGKLTTVAKNIQAYDQQARSSLFQK
;
A
#
# COMPACT_ATOMS: atom_id res chain seq x y z
N MET A 1 -4.43 -15.22 4.85
CA MET A 1 -3.26 -14.35 4.69
C MET A 1 -2.06 -15.02 5.35
N ALA A 2 -0.92 -15.11 4.68
CA ALA A 2 0.33 -15.68 5.20
C ALA A 2 1.04 -14.72 6.19
N ASP A 3 1.75 -15.29 7.17
CA ASP A 3 2.52 -14.56 8.18
C ASP A 3 3.91 -14.15 7.66
N LEU A 4 4.52 -13.12 8.27
CA LEU A 4 5.96 -12.83 8.17
C LEU A 4 6.78 -14.09 8.49
N GLU A 5 7.83 -14.33 7.71
CA GLU A 5 8.77 -15.42 8.01
C GLU A 5 9.61 -15.18 9.26
N LYS A 6 9.89 -13.90 9.58
CA LYS A 6 10.68 -13.47 10.73
C LYS A 6 9.99 -12.29 11.41
N TYR A 7 9.94 -12.34 12.73
CA TYR A 7 9.34 -11.33 13.59
C TYR A 7 10.38 -10.31 14.07
N SER A 8 10.97 -9.59 13.11
CA SER A 8 12.06 -8.63 13.36
C SER A 8 11.70 -7.21 12.96
N ASN A 9 10.47 -6.95 12.52
CA ASN A 9 10.01 -5.62 12.16
C ASN A 9 8.85 -5.23 13.09
N LEU A 10 9.13 -4.41 14.10
CA LEU A 10 8.15 -4.12 15.14
C LEU A 10 6.81 -3.65 14.57
N TYR A 11 6.80 -2.72 13.61
CA TYR A 11 5.56 -2.17 13.06
C TYR A 11 4.74 -3.20 12.28
N ALA A 12 5.39 -4.03 11.44
CA ALA A 12 4.71 -5.10 10.71
C ALA A 12 4.26 -6.22 11.66
N ASP A 13 5.05 -6.54 12.68
CA ASP A 13 4.74 -7.53 13.70
C ASP A 13 3.52 -7.13 14.54
N LEU A 14 3.47 -5.87 14.97
CA LEU A 14 2.33 -5.28 15.68
C LEU A 14 1.08 -5.25 14.78
N ALA A 15 1.19 -4.81 13.52
CA ALA A 15 0.08 -4.81 12.57
C ALA A 15 -0.45 -6.23 12.33
N GLN A 16 0.45 -7.20 12.13
CA GLN A 16 0.10 -8.60 11.95
C GLN A 16 -0.58 -9.18 13.20
N ALA A 17 -0.07 -8.87 14.40
CA ALA A 17 -0.62 -9.37 15.66
C ALA A 17 -2.05 -8.90 15.92
N THR A 18 -2.52 -7.83 15.27
CA THR A 18 -3.92 -7.40 15.38
C THR A 18 -4.92 -8.43 14.81
N TYR A 19 -4.50 -9.28 13.87
CA TYR A 19 -5.38 -10.21 13.16
C TYR A 19 -5.67 -11.48 13.96
N ASN A 20 -6.86 -12.05 13.72
CA ASN A 20 -7.23 -13.35 14.28
C ASN A 20 -6.50 -14.50 13.59
N GLY A 21 -6.29 -15.60 14.32
CA GLY A 21 -5.78 -16.86 13.79
C GLY A 21 -4.27 -16.88 13.54
N ARG A 22 -3.55 -15.83 13.92
CA ARG A 22 -2.10 -15.69 13.76
C ARG A 22 -1.32 -16.50 14.78
N SER A 23 -0.04 -16.72 14.48
CA SER A 23 0.89 -17.36 15.40
C SER A 23 1.09 -16.53 16.67
N ILE A 24 1.33 -15.23 16.51
CA ILE A 24 1.29 -14.22 17.56
C ILE A 24 0.07 -13.34 17.30
N GLN A 25 -0.83 -13.22 18.27
CA GLN A 25 -2.05 -12.42 18.13
C GLN A 25 -2.44 -11.69 19.43
N PHE A 26 -2.88 -10.45 19.29
CA PHE A 26 -3.50 -9.62 20.34
C PHE A 26 -4.97 -9.92 20.59
N PRO A 27 -5.80 -10.32 19.60
CA PRO A 27 -7.08 -10.92 19.91
C PRO A 27 -6.92 -12.05 20.92
N TYR A 28 -7.69 -11.99 22.02
CA TYR A 28 -7.61 -12.98 23.09
C TYR A 28 -7.83 -14.40 22.54
N SER A 29 -6.94 -15.32 22.91
CA SER A 29 -7.08 -16.73 22.57
C SER A 29 -6.46 -17.65 23.61
N ALA A 30 -7.32 -18.38 24.32
CA ALA A 30 -6.93 -19.38 25.30
C ALA A 30 -6.01 -20.48 24.75
N LYS A 31 -6.03 -20.73 23.43
CA LYS A 31 -5.24 -21.79 22.78
C LYS A 31 -3.87 -21.32 22.29
N LYS A 32 -3.71 -20.01 22.06
CA LYS A 32 -2.49 -19.43 21.47
C LYS A 32 -1.66 -18.67 22.49
N TRP A 33 -2.30 -18.14 23.53
CA TRP A 33 -1.61 -17.44 24.61
C TRP A 33 -1.01 -18.43 25.60
N ASN A 34 0.20 -18.14 26.08
CA ASN A 34 0.86 -18.94 27.11
C ASN A 34 0.29 -18.64 28.51
N ASP A 35 0.64 -19.46 29.51
CA ASP A 35 0.11 -19.33 30.87
C ASP A 35 0.33 -17.96 31.50
N LYS A 36 1.50 -17.35 31.28
CA LYS A 36 1.81 -16.00 31.77
C LYS A 36 0.89 -14.95 31.13
N GLN A 37 0.64 -15.06 29.83
CA GLN A 37 -0.27 -14.16 29.12
C GLN A 37 -1.72 -14.34 29.59
N LEU A 38 -2.15 -15.58 29.81
CA LEU A 38 -3.49 -15.90 30.30
C LEU A 38 -3.72 -15.39 31.73
N ASP A 39 -2.74 -15.55 32.61
CA ASP A 39 -2.78 -15.02 33.98
C ASP A 39 -2.91 -13.49 33.97
N LYS A 40 -2.01 -12.79 33.26
CA LYS A 40 -2.05 -11.33 33.12
C LYS A 40 -3.38 -10.83 32.57
N TYR A 41 -3.91 -11.50 31.53
CA TYR A 41 -5.22 -11.16 30.96
C TYR A 41 -6.36 -11.27 31.98
N ARG A 42 -6.41 -12.38 32.71
CA ARG A 42 -7.47 -12.65 33.72
C ARG A 42 -7.41 -11.64 34.86
N ASN A 43 -6.21 -11.20 35.23
CA ASN A 43 -5.97 -10.19 36.25
C ASN A 43 -6.13 -8.75 35.74
N LYS A 44 -6.53 -8.55 34.47
CA LYS A 44 -6.65 -7.23 33.80
C LYS A 44 -5.35 -6.43 33.84
N GLU A 45 -4.24 -7.12 33.69
CA GLU A 45 -2.90 -6.55 33.63
C GLU A 45 -2.37 -6.52 32.19
N ALA A 46 -1.28 -5.78 31.96
CA ALA A 46 -0.65 -5.75 30.66
C ALA A 46 -0.03 -7.10 30.29
N VAL A 47 -0.28 -7.53 29.06
CA VAL A 47 0.07 -8.86 28.56
C VAL A 47 1.38 -8.77 27.75
N PRO A 48 2.44 -9.49 28.13
CA PRO A 48 3.72 -9.41 27.42
C PRO A 48 3.69 -10.18 26.11
N PHE A 49 4.30 -9.61 25.07
CA PHE A 49 4.57 -10.23 23.78
C PHE A 49 6.04 -10.05 23.42
N THR A 50 6.62 -11.07 22.80
CA THR A 50 8.02 -11.08 22.38
C THR A 50 8.13 -11.13 20.87
N PHE A 51 8.88 -10.19 20.30
CA PHE A 51 9.20 -10.06 18.88
C PHE A 51 10.73 -10.07 18.74
N PRO A 52 11.38 -11.25 18.62
CA PRO A 52 12.82 -11.35 18.77
C PRO A 52 13.59 -10.50 17.76
N ASN A 53 14.51 -9.67 18.26
CA ASN A 53 15.34 -8.74 17.48
C ASN A 53 14.56 -7.57 16.83
N ALA A 54 13.29 -7.37 17.21
CA ALA A 54 12.54 -6.21 16.77
C ALA A 54 13.16 -4.93 17.35
N LYS A 55 13.21 -3.88 16.52
CA LYS A 55 13.67 -2.55 16.90
C LYS A 55 12.58 -1.52 16.70
N ASP A 56 12.61 -0.47 17.51
CA ASP A 56 11.78 0.72 17.31
C ASP A 56 12.32 1.59 16.15
N ALA A 57 11.63 2.70 15.85
CA ALA A 57 12.06 3.65 14.81
C ALA A 57 13.44 4.29 15.05
N HIS A 58 13.95 4.22 16.28
CA HIS A 58 15.23 4.81 16.69
C HIS A 58 16.34 3.76 16.79
N GLY A 59 16.05 2.50 16.47
CA GLY A 59 16.99 1.39 16.47
C GLY A 59 17.22 0.76 17.86
N ASN A 60 16.45 1.15 18.87
CA ASN A 60 16.53 0.57 20.21
C ASN A 60 15.85 -0.82 20.25
N ASP A 61 16.22 -1.64 21.24
CA ASP A 61 15.57 -2.93 21.45
C ASP A 61 14.09 -2.76 21.79
N ALA A 62 13.24 -3.39 20.97
CA ALA A 62 11.80 -3.48 21.18
C ALA A 62 11.35 -4.94 21.21
N SER A 63 12.26 -5.84 21.63
CA SER A 63 12.01 -7.28 21.60
C SER A 63 10.88 -7.74 22.52
N THR A 64 10.53 -6.93 23.53
CA THR A 64 9.38 -7.19 24.41
C THR A 64 8.50 -5.95 24.50
N VAL A 65 7.21 -6.16 24.28
CA VAL A 65 6.18 -5.12 24.42
C VAL A 65 5.00 -5.64 25.23
N TYR A 66 4.19 -4.73 25.74
CA TYR A 66 3.10 -5.03 26.67
C TYR A 66 1.78 -4.52 26.10
N LEU A 67 0.90 -5.44 25.74
CA LEU A 67 -0.47 -5.13 25.33
C LEU A 67 -1.25 -4.66 26.56
N GLN A 68 -1.71 -3.41 26.54
CA GLN A 68 -2.46 -2.80 27.63
C GLN A 68 -3.94 -3.23 27.57
N PRO A 69 -4.59 -3.48 28.72
CA PRO A 69 -5.98 -3.90 28.77
C PRO A 69 -6.94 -2.76 28.38
N ASP A 70 -8.00 -3.09 27.64
CA ASP A 70 -9.16 -2.21 27.50
C ASP A 70 -10.19 -2.51 28.60
N ASN A 71 -10.09 -1.75 29.69
CA ASN A 71 -10.99 -1.90 30.84
C ASN A 71 -12.39 -1.29 30.62
N THR A 72 -12.66 -0.71 29.45
CA THR A 72 -13.95 -0.07 29.13
C THR A 72 -14.92 -1.02 28.43
N VAL A 73 -14.48 -2.22 28.04
CA VAL A 73 -15.29 -3.20 27.29
C VAL A 73 -16.51 -3.64 28.08
N LYS A 74 -17.68 -3.52 27.46
CA LYS A 74 -18.99 -3.94 27.96
C LYS A 74 -19.72 -4.75 26.89
N THR A 75 -20.61 -5.64 27.33
CA THR A 75 -21.57 -6.30 26.43
C THR A 75 -22.79 -5.41 26.26
N ILE A 76 -23.04 -4.96 25.02
CA ILE A 76 -24.21 -4.17 24.66
C ILE A 76 -25.33 -5.11 24.23
N LYS A 77 -26.54 -4.84 24.72
CA LYS A 77 -27.77 -5.52 24.32
C LYS A 77 -28.60 -4.56 23.47
N GLU A 78 -28.88 -4.93 22.22
CA GLU A 78 -29.67 -4.12 21.30
C GLU A 78 -30.82 -4.95 20.73
N LYS A 79 -31.98 -4.32 20.54
CA LYS A 79 -33.19 -4.95 20.00
C LYS A 79 -33.49 -4.34 18.64
N ASN A 80 -33.56 -5.15 17.60
CA ASN A 80 -33.89 -4.66 16.26
C ASN A 80 -35.39 -4.36 16.10
N TRP A 81 -35.79 -3.78 14.97
CA TRP A 81 -37.16 -3.36 14.67
C TRP A 81 -38.21 -4.50 14.69
N VAL A 82 -37.78 -5.75 14.56
CA VAL A 82 -38.63 -6.97 14.67
C VAL A 82 -38.49 -7.65 16.04
N GLY A 83 -37.91 -6.97 17.03
CA GLY A 83 -37.82 -7.43 18.40
C GLY A 83 -36.76 -8.49 18.69
N ARG A 84 -35.87 -8.81 17.73
CA ARG A 84 -34.75 -9.74 17.96
C ARG A 84 -33.63 -9.04 18.71
N GLU A 85 -33.13 -9.71 19.74
CA GLU A 85 -32.01 -9.22 20.55
C GLU A 85 -30.68 -9.65 19.93
N THR A 86 -29.74 -8.72 19.87
CA THR A 86 -28.35 -8.95 19.46
C THR A 86 -27.42 -8.44 20.56
N PHE A 87 -26.34 -9.18 20.79
CA PHE A 87 -25.33 -8.87 21.79
C PHE A 87 -23.98 -8.69 21.10
N TYR A 88 -23.25 -7.65 21.48
CA TYR A 88 -21.92 -7.39 20.95
C TYR A 88 -21.05 -6.65 21.98
N LYS A 89 -19.74 -6.80 21.89
CA LYS A 89 -18.78 -6.10 22.74
C LYS A 89 -18.48 -4.71 22.21
N LYS A 90 -18.44 -3.75 23.13
CA LYS A 90 -18.05 -2.37 22.85
C LYS A 90 -17.23 -1.81 24.01
N GLY A 91 -16.10 -1.20 23.68
CA GLY A 91 -15.19 -0.46 24.54
C GLY A 91 -14.52 0.65 23.74
N LEU A 92 -13.46 1.22 24.28
CA LEU A 92 -12.66 2.28 23.66
C LEU A 92 -11.90 1.75 22.45
N LEU A 93 -11.33 0.55 22.56
CA LEU A 93 -10.48 -0.06 21.54
C LEU A 93 -11.19 -1.18 20.75
N THR A 94 -12.50 -1.36 20.97
CA THR A 94 -13.28 -2.42 20.32
C THR A 94 -14.73 -1.99 20.12
N ASP A 95 -15.26 -2.15 18.91
CA ASP A 95 -16.70 -2.08 18.65
C ASP A 95 -17.05 -3.19 17.63
N GLU A 96 -17.53 -4.33 18.14
CA GLU A 96 -17.85 -5.51 17.32
C GLU A 96 -18.94 -5.22 16.27
N LYS A 97 -19.86 -4.28 16.55
CA LYS A 97 -20.90 -3.89 15.59
C LYS A 97 -20.29 -3.11 14.44
N ALA A 98 -19.38 -2.18 14.73
CA ALA A 98 -18.68 -1.39 13.73
C ALA A 98 -17.58 -2.19 12.98
N GLY A 99 -17.12 -3.31 13.55
CA GLY A 99 -15.96 -4.08 13.07
C GLY A 99 -14.62 -3.56 13.61
N TYR A 100 -14.66 -2.48 14.39
CA TYR A 100 -13.50 -1.74 14.86
C TYR A 100 -12.74 -2.51 15.95
N ASN A 101 -11.43 -2.70 15.75
CA ASN A 101 -10.53 -3.27 16.74
C ASN A 101 -9.18 -2.56 16.66
N SER A 102 -8.69 -2.07 17.79
CA SER A 102 -7.33 -1.53 17.92
C SER A 102 -6.69 -2.03 19.21
N TYR A 103 -5.38 -1.89 19.28
CA TYR A 103 -4.58 -2.41 20.38
C TYR A 103 -3.58 -1.35 20.80
N TYR A 104 -3.57 -1.04 22.09
CA TYR A 104 -2.63 -0.11 22.69
C TYR A 104 -1.52 -0.89 23.37
N VAL A 105 -0.29 -0.63 22.97
CA VAL A 105 0.89 -1.42 23.34
C VAL A 105 1.97 -0.47 23.87
N THR A 106 2.75 -0.90 24.85
CA THR A 106 3.80 -0.08 25.48
C THR A 106 5.10 -0.85 25.63
N ASP A 107 6.22 -0.15 25.72
CA ASP A 107 7.55 -0.70 26.03
C ASP A 107 7.71 -1.15 27.50
N THR A 108 6.73 -0.82 28.34
CA THR A 108 6.75 -1.03 29.79
C THR A 108 5.43 -1.66 30.24
N PRO A 109 5.41 -2.52 31.28
CA PRO A 109 4.16 -3.16 31.73
C PRO A 109 3.10 -2.18 32.25
N THR A 110 3.52 -1.01 32.71
CA THR A 110 2.66 0.03 33.27
C THR A 110 3.14 1.38 32.79
N LEU A 111 2.20 2.21 32.32
CA LEU A 111 2.50 3.61 31.97
C LEU A 111 3.10 4.33 33.18
N SER A 112 4.31 4.83 33.00
CA SER A 112 5.07 5.53 34.03
C SER A 112 6.06 6.49 33.38
N PRO A 113 6.75 7.37 34.14
CA PRO A 113 7.79 8.23 33.58
C PRO A 113 8.97 7.48 32.91
N LYS A 114 9.07 6.16 33.11
CA LYS A 114 10.05 5.30 32.44
C LYS A 114 9.63 4.88 31.03
N THR A 115 8.32 4.88 30.74
CA THR A 115 7.79 4.60 29.41
C THR A 115 8.35 5.63 28.43
N GLN A 116 8.94 5.16 27.33
CA GLN A 116 9.44 6.00 26.24
C GLN A 116 8.55 5.86 25.01
N HIS A 117 8.16 4.63 24.67
CA HIS A 117 7.45 4.34 23.45
C HIS A 117 6.14 3.59 23.69
N THR A 118 5.11 4.06 23.01
CA THR A 118 3.79 3.44 22.95
C THR A 118 3.39 3.24 21.49
N TYR A 119 2.49 2.31 21.24
CA TYR A 119 2.09 1.91 19.90
C TYR A 119 0.59 1.74 19.84
N PHE A 120 -0.02 2.25 18.76
CA PHE A 120 -1.41 2.07 18.44
C PHE A 120 -1.52 1.24 17.15
N ALA A 121 -1.93 -0.02 17.30
CA ALA A 121 -2.06 -0.95 16.18
C ALA A 121 -3.53 -1.17 15.83
N THR A 122 -3.92 -0.80 14.62
CA THR A 122 -5.30 -0.91 14.15
C THR A 122 -5.48 -2.12 13.24
N ARG A 123 -6.47 -2.97 13.54
CA ARG A 123 -6.76 -4.16 12.74
C ARG A 123 -7.39 -3.78 11.40
N GLY A 124 -6.96 -4.44 10.32
CA GLY A 124 -7.68 -4.41 9.04
C GLY A 124 -8.80 -5.46 8.96
N SER A 125 -9.28 -5.73 7.75
CA SER A 125 -10.38 -6.67 7.53
C SER A 125 -9.95 -8.14 7.66
N ASP A 126 -10.63 -8.93 8.50
CA ASP A 126 -10.43 -10.39 8.63
C ASP A 126 -11.11 -11.17 7.47
N GLY A 127 -10.85 -10.79 6.21
CA GLY A 127 -11.44 -11.43 5.02
C GLY A 127 -12.97 -11.26 4.87
N VAL A 128 -13.54 -11.71 3.74
CA VAL A 128 -15.00 -11.77 3.54
C VAL A 128 -15.51 -13.12 4.07
N SER A 129 -16.37 -13.12 5.09
CA SER A 129 -17.17 -14.31 5.44
C SER A 129 -18.53 -14.13 4.78
N MET A 130 -18.85 -14.86 3.71
CA MET A 130 -20.21 -14.89 3.15
C MET A 130 -21.06 -16.01 3.77
N ASP A 131 -21.07 -16.12 5.10
CA ASP A 131 -21.92 -17.09 5.78
C ASP A 131 -23.26 -16.43 6.15
N VAL A 132 -24.26 -16.60 5.29
CA VAL A 132 -25.61 -16.03 5.46
C VAL A 132 -26.24 -16.35 6.83
N LYS A 133 -25.76 -17.38 7.54
CA LYS A 133 -26.22 -17.75 8.89
C LYS A 133 -25.64 -16.89 10.02
N LYS A 134 -24.54 -16.16 9.79
CA LYS A 134 -23.84 -15.34 10.80
C LYS A 134 -24.33 -13.88 10.90
N GLY A 135 -25.28 -13.47 10.05
CA GLY A 135 -25.85 -12.12 10.07
C GLY A 135 -24.88 -11.01 9.63
N TRP A 136 -25.31 -9.74 9.71
CA TRP A 136 -24.57 -8.57 9.20
C TRP A 136 -23.19 -8.36 9.87
N SER A 137 -23.09 -8.61 11.18
CA SER A 137 -21.87 -8.46 11.98
C SER A 137 -20.95 -9.68 11.94
N GLY A 138 -21.48 -10.90 11.75
CA GLY A 138 -20.66 -12.12 11.72
C GLY A 138 -20.06 -12.48 10.36
N ASN A 139 -20.26 -11.62 9.36
CA ASN A 139 -19.79 -11.79 7.98
C ASN A 139 -18.70 -10.81 7.54
N ASN A 140 -18.20 -9.98 8.47
CA ASN A 140 -17.28 -8.87 8.17
C ASN A 140 -17.85 -7.89 7.11
N LEU A 141 -19.16 -7.91 6.84
CA LEU A 141 -19.79 -7.04 5.85
C LEU A 141 -19.72 -5.56 6.23
N ASN A 142 -19.58 -5.24 7.51
CA ASN A 142 -19.30 -3.89 8.01
C ASN A 142 -17.92 -3.38 7.54
N ASP A 143 -16.86 -4.19 7.63
CA ASP A 143 -15.53 -3.86 7.11
C ASP A 143 -15.57 -3.64 5.59
N TRP A 144 -16.31 -4.48 4.87
CA TRP A 144 -16.33 -4.47 3.41
C TRP A 144 -17.30 -3.45 2.78
N VAL A 145 -18.54 -3.33 3.27
CA VAL A 145 -19.58 -2.47 2.67
C VAL A 145 -19.48 -1.04 3.21
N ASN A 146 -19.44 -0.88 4.54
CA ASN A 146 -19.51 0.44 5.18
C ASN A 146 -18.15 1.14 5.25
N ASN A 147 -17.04 0.39 5.17
CA ASN A 147 -15.71 0.98 5.18
C ASN A 147 -15.02 0.85 3.81
N ASN A 148 -14.60 -0.36 3.41
CA ASN A 148 -13.84 -0.54 2.17
C ASN A 148 -14.60 -0.03 0.93
N GLY A 149 -15.88 -0.39 0.79
CA GLY A 149 -16.72 0.02 -0.34
C GLY A 149 -17.00 1.53 -0.36
N SER A 150 -17.34 2.12 0.79
CA SER A 150 -17.55 3.56 0.92
C SER A 150 -16.28 4.37 0.65
N PHE A 151 -15.13 3.90 1.10
CA PHE A 151 -13.84 4.51 0.77
C PHE A 151 -13.53 4.38 -0.72
N THR A 152 -13.58 3.16 -1.26
CA THR A 152 -13.17 2.87 -2.65
C THR A 152 -13.98 3.65 -3.68
N LEU A 153 -15.28 3.85 -3.43
CA LEU A 153 -16.17 4.52 -4.38
C LEU A 153 -16.31 6.02 -4.14
N PHE A 154 -16.14 6.49 -2.90
CA PHE A 154 -16.49 7.87 -2.53
C PHE A 154 -15.40 8.62 -1.77
N ASN A 155 -14.26 7.99 -1.47
CA ASN A 155 -13.21 8.51 -0.61
C ASN A 155 -13.77 8.93 0.78
N ALA A 156 -14.68 8.14 1.35
CA ALA A 156 -15.39 8.49 2.57
C ALA A 156 -14.51 8.49 3.84
N TYR A 157 -14.81 9.39 4.78
CA TYR A 157 -14.30 9.31 6.16
C TYR A 157 -14.96 8.15 6.90
N LEU A 158 -14.15 7.17 7.31
CA LEU A 158 -14.64 5.90 7.82
C LEU A 158 -15.24 6.00 9.23
N PRO A 159 -16.38 5.36 9.51
CA PRO A 159 -16.90 5.24 10.87
C PRO A 159 -15.89 4.62 11.86
N GLN A 160 -15.11 3.63 11.42
CA GLN A 160 -14.06 3.03 12.26
C GLN A 160 -12.92 4.03 12.55
N ALA A 161 -12.62 4.95 11.63
CA ALA A 161 -11.62 6.00 11.85
C ALA A 161 -12.06 7.02 12.91
N LYS A 162 -13.36 7.33 13.00
CA LYS A 162 -13.90 8.17 14.09
C LYS A 162 -13.72 7.53 15.46
N LEU A 163 -13.96 6.21 15.56
CA LEU A 163 -13.72 5.46 16.80
C LEU A 163 -12.23 5.40 17.14
N ALA A 164 -11.37 5.17 16.14
CA ALA A 164 -9.92 5.17 16.32
C ALA A 164 -9.39 6.54 16.75
N ASN A 165 -9.93 7.64 16.20
CA ASN A 165 -9.57 8.99 16.61
C ASN A 165 -9.86 9.24 18.09
N GLU A 166 -11.08 8.91 18.55
CA GLU A 166 -11.46 9.03 19.96
C GLU A 166 -10.54 8.19 20.86
N ALA A 167 -10.25 6.95 20.45
CA ALA A 167 -9.37 6.05 21.17
C ALA A 167 -7.92 6.55 21.24
N MET A 168 -7.36 7.02 20.13
CA MET A 168 -6.02 7.59 20.07
C MET A 168 -5.91 8.82 20.97
N HIS A 169 -6.85 9.76 20.87
CA HIS A 169 -6.88 10.95 21.71
C HIS A 169 -6.90 10.60 23.21
N GLN A 170 -7.80 9.70 23.62
CA GLN A 170 -7.87 9.26 25.02
C GLN A 170 -6.57 8.58 25.50
N LYS A 171 -5.94 7.77 24.64
CA LYS A 171 -4.66 7.12 24.99
C LYS A 171 -3.49 8.10 25.02
N ILE A 172 -3.48 9.11 24.15
CA ILE A 172 -2.50 10.21 24.20
C ILE A 172 -2.64 11.01 25.49
N MET A 173 -3.87 11.31 25.93
CA MET A 173 -4.10 11.98 27.21
C MET A 173 -3.64 11.14 28.41
N GLU A 174 -4.00 9.86 28.44
CA GLU A 174 -3.57 8.93 29.51
C GLU A 174 -2.04 8.81 29.57
N MET A 175 -1.41 8.64 28.40
CA MET A 175 0.04 8.60 28.25
C MET A 175 0.67 9.91 28.72
N SER A 176 0.19 11.06 28.27
CA SER A 176 0.75 12.36 28.62
C SER A 176 0.69 12.65 30.12
N ALA A 177 -0.35 12.15 30.82
CA ALA A 177 -0.48 12.29 32.26
C ALA A 177 0.47 11.39 33.06
N LYS A 178 0.70 10.15 32.61
CA LYS A 178 1.47 9.13 33.36
C LYS A 178 2.92 8.98 32.91
N ALA A 179 3.19 9.33 31.66
CA ALA A 179 4.45 9.18 30.93
C ALA A 179 4.66 10.41 30.03
N PRO A 180 4.93 11.59 30.62
CA PRO A 180 4.90 12.86 29.89
C PRO A 180 5.94 12.98 28.77
N ASN A 181 7.01 12.19 28.80
CA ASN A 181 8.05 12.17 27.76
C ASN A 181 7.81 11.09 26.69
N ALA A 182 6.83 10.21 26.89
CA ALA A 182 6.56 9.15 25.94
C ALA A 182 5.91 9.68 24.66
N THR A 183 6.14 8.97 23.57
CA THR A 183 5.53 9.18 22.27
C THR A 183 4.74 7.96 21.82
N MET A 184 3.89 8.14 20.81
CA MET A 184 3.05 7.10 20.24
C MET A 184 3.37 6.92 18.76
N SER A 185 3.72 5.70 18.37
CA SER A 185 3.72 5.32 16.95
C SER A 185 2.41 4.63 16.57
N ILE A 186 2.02 4.74 15.31
CA ILE A 186 0.80 4.13 14.77
C ILE A 186 1.16 3.14 13.68
N THR A 187 0.49 1.99 13.67
CA THR A 187 0.64 0.99 12.61
C THR A 187 -0.69 0.38 12.22
N GLY A 188 -0.77 -0.11 10.97
CA GLY A 188 -1.96 -0.76 10.44
C GLY A 188 -1.65 -1.43 9.11
N HIS A 189 -2.52 -2.35 8.73
CA HIS A 189 -2.43 -3.07 7.46
C HIS A 189 -3.80 -3.09 6.77
N SER A 190 -3.83 -3.02 5.43
CA SER A 190 -5.08 -3.06 4.66
C SER A 190 -6.06 -1.96 5.14
N LEU A 191 -7.32 -2.28 5.45
CA LEU A 191 -8.28 -1.36 6.09
C LEU A 191 -7.72 -0.63 7.33
N GLY A 192 -6.86 -1.28 8.11
CA GLY A 192 -6.24 -0.66 9.29
C GLY A 192 -5.40 0.57 8.93
N THR A 193 -4.88 0.67 7.70
CA THR A 193 -4.15 1.86 7.22
C THR A 193 -5.06 3.06 7.06
N MET A 194 -6.22 2.88 6.41
CA MET A 194 -7.21 3.92 6.19
C MET A 194 -7.73 4.44 7.52
N ILE A 195 -8.06 3.52 8.44
CA ILE A 195 -8.54 3.88 9.77
C ILE A 195 -7.48 4.69 10.51
N SER A 196 -6.24 4.22 10.53
CA SER A 196 -5.14 4.88 11.23
C SER A 196 -4.83 6.28 10.69
N ILE A 197 -4.68 6.44 9.37
CA ILE A 197 -4.30 7.74 8.79
C ILE A 197 -5.42 8.77 8.92
N GLN A 198 -6.67 8.36 8.71
CA GLN A 198 -7.84 9.24 8.88
C GLN A 198 -8.04 9.63 10.35
N ALA A 199 -7.78 8.70 11.28
CA ALA A 199 -7.88 8.97 12.71
C ALA A 199 -6.84 9.98 13.17
N VAL A 200 -5.57 9.80 12.74
CA VAL A 200 -4.48 10.71 13.07
C VAL A 200 -4.71 12.10 12.46
N ALA A 201 -5.16 12.19 11.21
CA ALA A 201 -5.49 13.45 10.58
C ALA A 201 -6.52 14.25 11.40
N ASN A 202 -7.50 13.59 12.03
CA ASN A 202 -8.53 14.25 12.83
C ASN A 202 -8.14 14.47 14.31
N LEU A 203 -6.91 14.19 14.73
CA LEU A 203 -6.51 14.42 16.14
C LEU A 203 -6.55 15.91 16.51
N PRO A 204 -6.79 16.25 17.78
CA PRO A 204 -6.53 17.60 18.28
C PRO A 204 -5.08 17.98 17.99
N GLN A 205 -4.83 19.22 17.55
CA GLN A 205 -3.49 19.60 17.09
C GLN A 205 -2.40 19.47 18.17
N ALA A 206 -2.76 19.67 19.44
CA ALA A 206 -1.86 19.46 20.57
C ALA A 206 -1.33 18.01 20.68
N ASP A 207 -2.11 17.04 20.21
CA ASP A 207 -1.75 15.62 20.27
C ASP A 207 -0.70 15.25 19.21
N LEU A 208 -0.57 16.02 18.12
CA LEU A 208 0.39 15.73 17.06
C LEU A 208 1.85 15.73 17.55
N ALA A 209 2.15 16.53 18.59
CA ALA A 209 3.45 16.55 19.24
C ALA A 209 3.80 15.21 19.91
N LYS A 210 2.80 14.36 20.20
CA LYS A 210 2.98 13.02 20.78
C LYS A 210 3.11 11.92 19.74
N ILE A 211 2.89 12.20 18.46
CA ILE A 211 3.05 11.22 17.40
C ILE A 211 4.52 11.12 17.00
N ASP A 212 5.09 9.92 17.14
CA ASP A 212 6.48 9.61 16.75
C ASP A 212 6.56 9.27 15.25
N LYS A 213 5.89 8.19 14.87
CA LYS A 213 5.88 7.63 13.51
C LYS A 213 4.54 7.01 13.17
N ILE A 214 4.19 7.03 11.89
CA ILE A 214 3.01 6.39 11.32
C ILE A 214 3.52 5.45 10.23
N VAL A 215 3.46 4.15 10.48
CA VAL A 215 4.03 3.12 9.59
C VAL A 215 2.92 2.20 9.12
N LEU A 216 2.57 2.29 7.83
CA LEU A 216 1.37 1.67 7.27
C LEU A 216 1.72 0.66 6.19
N PHE A 217 1.00 -0.45 6.14
CA PHE A 217 1.32 -1.57 5.26
C PHE A 217 0.17 -1.90 4.32
N GLN A 218 0.44 -1.97 3.01
CA GLN A 218 -0.50 -2.47 2.00
C GLN A 218 -1.86 -1.77 2.02
N GLY A 219 -1.84 -0.48 2.30
CA GLY A 219 -3.02 0.38 2.37
C GLY A 219 -3.21 1.21 1.11
N PRO A 220 -4.45 1.56 0.72
CA PRO A 220 -4.69 2.51 -0.36
C PRO A 220 -4.23 3.93 0.02
N ASP A 221 -4.12 4.81 -0.98
CA ASP A 221 -3.87 6.23 -0.72
C ASP A 221 -5.17 6.92 -0.29
N ALA A 222 -5.10 7.64 0.84
CA ALA A 222 -6.25 8.27 1.48
C ALA A 222 -6.31 9.79 1.31
N ARG A 223 -5.45 10.41 0.47
CA ARG A 223 -5.37 11.87 0.32
C ARG A 223 -6.70 12.47 -0.05
N GLU A 224 -7.32 11.95 -1.11
CA GLU A 224 -8.65 12.35 -1.57
C GLU A 224 -9.71 12.22 -0.48
N SER A 225 -9.56 11.25 0.43
CA SER A 225 -10.49 11.10 1.54
C SER A 225 -10.30 12.19 2.58
N ILE A 226 -9.06 12.52 2.91
CA ILE A 226 -8.71 13.56 3.88
C ILE A 226 -9.03 14.94 3.34
N ASN A 227 -8.87 15.18 2.03
CA ASN A 227 -9.29 16.41 1.36
C ASN A 227 -10.80 16.67 1.50
N LYS A 228 -11.61 15.62 1.66
CA LYS A 228 -13.06 15.72 1.92
C LYS A 228 -13.42 15.84 3.41
N MET A 229 -12.45 15.81 4.31
CA MET A 229 -12.65 16.00 5.75
C MET A 229 -12.59 17.49 6.13
N SER A 230 -12.24 17.81 7.38
CA SER A 230 -12.07 19.19 7.82
C SER A 230 -10.75 19.79 7.33
N GLN A 231 -10.69 21.12 7.26
CA GLN A 231 -9.45 21.86 7.01
C GLN A 231 -8.36 21.47 8.03
N GLN A 232 -8.73 21.33 9.30
CA GLN A 232 -7.83 20.83 10.35
C GLN A 232 -7.22 19.47 10.00
N ALA A 233 -7.99 18.55 9.41
CA ALA A 233 -7.48 17.25 9.03
C ALA A 233 -6.41 17.32 7.92
N GLN A 234 -6.60 18.24 6.97
CA GLN A 234 -5.62 18.50 5.91
C GLN A 234 -4.35 19.13 6.47
N GLU A 235 -4.48 20.15 7.33
CA GLU A 235 -3.35 20.84 7.98
C GLU A 235 -2.55 19.90 8.89
N ASN A 236 -3.24 19.06 9.67
CA ASN A 236 -2.61 18.05 10.51
C ASN A 236 -1.82 17.03 9.68
N LEU A 237 -2.41 16.56 8.58
CA LEU A 237 -1.74 15.62 7.67
C LEU A 237 -0.48 16.26 7.07
N GLN A 238 -0.61 17.47 6.51
CA GLN A 238 0.51 18.22 5.94
C GLN A 238 1.65 18.39 6.96
N GLN A 239 1.33 18.79 8.19
CA GLN A 239 2.32 18.96 9.26
C GLN A 239 3.10 17.67 9.53
N LEU A 240 2.43 16.51 9.54
CA LEU A 240 3.07 15.22 9.78
C LEU A 240 3.95 14.77 8.60
N GLU A 241 3.58 15.14 7.38
CA GLU A 241 4.38 14.88 6.17
C GLU A 241 5.63 15.73 6.11
N GLU A 242 5.52 17.03 6.39
CA GLU A 242 6.66 17.95 6.49
C GLU A 242 7.65 17.50 7.56
N GLN A 243 7.17 16.87 8.63
CA GLN A 243 8.00 16.26 9.67
C GLN A 243 8.57 14.88 9.29
N GLY A 244 8.23 14.33 8.14
CA GLY A 244 8.68 13.01 7.68
C GLY A 244 8.20 11.86 8.56
N LYS A 245 7.02 11.98 9.18
CA LYS A 245 6.51 11.00 10.15
C LYS A 245 5.73 9.85 9.54
N ILE A 246 5.39 9.92 8.25
CA ILE A 246 4.47 8.98 7.60
C ILE A 246 5.22 8.14 6.57
N ASP A 247 5.22 6.82 6.79
CA ASP A 247 5.85 5.84 5.90
C ASP A 247 4.78 4.79 5.50
N TYR A 248 4.60 4.60 4.19
CA TYR A 248 3.77 3.55 3.61
C TYR A 248 4.66 2.47 2.96
N TYR A 249 4.48 1.21 3.32
CA TYR A 249 5.12 0.07 2.68
C TYR A 249 4.11 -0.68 1.80
N VAL A 250 4.35 -0.69 0.49
CA VAL A 250 3.38 -1.18 -0.51
C VAL A 250 3.99 -2.19 -1.45
N ASN A 251 3.22 -3.20 -1.84
CA ASN A 251 3.56 -4.12 -2.91
C ASN A 251 2.88 -3.63 -4.19
N ALA A 252 3.67 -3.32 -5.23
CA ALA A 252 3.14 -2.87 -6.53
C ALA A 252 2.15 -3.87 -7.18
N PHE A 253 2.19 -5.12 -6.72
CA PHE A 253 1.30 -6.18 -7.18
C PHE A 253 0.03 -6.28 -6.35
N ASP A 254 -0.17 -5.52 -5.28
CA ASP A 254 -1.40 -5.58 -4.48
C ASP A 254 -2.41 -4.53 -4.92
N ILE A 255 -3.61 -4.96 -5.31
CA ILE A 255 -4.68 -4.05 -5.73
C ILE A 255 -5.18 -3.14 -4.61
N VAL A 256 -5.10 -3.57 -3.34
CA VAL A 256 -5.53 -2.73 -2.21
C VAL A 256 -4.53 -1.59 -2.05
N SER A 257 -3.24 -1.90 -2.04
CA SER A 257 -2.21 -0.88 -1.97
C SER A 257 -2.18 0.01 -3.22
N MET A 258 -2.46 -0.48 -4.43
CA MET A 258 -2.37 0.36 -5.64
C MET A 258 -3.60 1.23 -5.90
N LEU A 259 -4.64 1.14 -5.07
CA LEU A 259 -5.82 2.00 -5.15
C LEU A 259 -5.45 3.46 -4.81
N ASN A 260 -5.94 4.40 -5.63
CA ASN A 260 -5.75 5.84 -5.53
C ASN A 260 -4.30 6.37 -5.71
N ARG A 261 -3.36 5.53 -6.17
CA ARG A 261 -1.94 5.91 -6.36
C ARG A 261 -1.58 6.44 -7.76
N ASN A 262 -2.58 6.76 -8.56
CA ASN A 262 -2.43 7.30 -9.91
C ASN A 262 -3.38 8.47 -10.16
N LYS A 263 -3.84 9.13 -9.08
CA LYS A 263 -4.78 10.24 -9.15
C LYS A 263 -4.08 11.48 -9.67
N LYS A 264 -4.76 12.15 -10.58
CA LYS A 264 -4.29 13.36 -11.25
C LYS A 264 -4.23 14.51 -10.25
N GLY A 265 -3.05 15.11 -10.07
CA GLY A 265 -2.91 16.30 -9.24
C GLY A 265 -2.92 16.05 -7.74
N VAL A 266 -2.60 14.83 -7.30
CA VAL A 266 -2.71 14.40 -5.91
C VAL A 266 -1.45 13.64 -5.51
N ASP A 267 -0.65 14.24 -4.63
CA ASP A 267 0.51 13.58 -4.04
C ASP A 267 0.10 12.43 -3.11
N GLU A 268 0.83 11.31 -3.22
CA GLU A 268 0.72 10.21 -2.26
C GLU A 268 1.00 10.71 -0.84
N ILE A 269 0.32 10.13 0.16
CA ILE A 269 0.55 10.49 1.55
C ILE A 269 1.91 9.97 2.02
N GLY A 270 2.76 10.88 2.49
CA GLY A 270 4.02 10.57 3.14
C GLY A 270 5.04 9.93 2.20
N ARG A 271 5.97 9.17 2.79
CA ARG A 271 6.98 8.43 2.02
C ARG A 271 6.45 7.05 1.65
N VAL A 272 6.36 6.78 0.35
CA VAL A 272 5.91 5.47 -0.16
C VAL A 272 7.10 4.60 -0.56
N HIS A 273 7.23 3.48 0.14
CA HIS A 273 8.26 2.46 -0.03
C HIS A 273 7.68 1.27 -0.81
N TYR A 274 8.05 1.17 -2.09
CA TYR A 274 7.68 0.03 -2.92
C TYR A 274 8.54 -1.18 -2.53
N LEU A 275 7.91 -2.27 -2.12
CA LEU A 275 8.57 -3.47 -1.63
C LEU A 275 9.03 -4.37 -2.79
N LEU A 276 10.14 -5.09 -2.57
CA LEU A 276 10.53 -6.23 -3.40
C LEU A 276 9.82 -7.50 -2.89
N PRO A 277 8.80 -8.01 -3.59
CA PRO A 277 8.04 -9.17 -3.10
C PRO A 277 8.82 -10.47 -3.26
N LYS A 278 8.52 -11.48 -2.44
CA LYS A 278 9.13 -12.82 -2.56
C LYS A 278 8.68 -13.56 -3.81
N THR A 279 7.39 -13.47 -4.12
CA THR A 279 6.78 -14.10 -5.30
C THR A 279 5.99 -13.08 -6.11
N PHE A 280 5.78 -13.40 -7.38
CA PHE A 280 5.00 -12.59 -8.32
C PHE A 280 3.57 -13.12 -8.29
N THR A 281 2.90 -12.93 -7.16
CA THR A 281 1.52 -13.32 -6.93
C THR A 281 0.58 -12.15 -7.16
N THR A 282 -0.67 -12.47 -7.48
CA THR A 282 -1.80 -11.55 -7.45
C THR A 282 -2.37 -11.45 -6.03
N THR A 283 -3.24 -10.48 -5.77
CA THR A 283 -4.03 -10.39 -4.52
C THR A 283 -4.99 -11.59 -4.40
N PHE A 284 -5.24 -12.31 -5.48
CA PHE A 284 -6.16 -13.45 -5.53
C PHE A 284 -5.46 -14.82 -5.42
N ASP A 285 -4.13 -14.85 -5.38
CA ASP A 285 -3.35 -16.09 -5.24
C ASP A 285 -3.27 -16.53 -3.78
N LEU A 286 -4.40 -16.97 -3.23
CA LEU A 286 -4.57 -17.26 -1.79
C LEU A 286 -3.86 -18.54 -1.31
N THR A 287 -3.35 -19.35 -2.23
CA THR A 287 -2.74 -20.67 -1.94
C THR A 287 -1.23 -20.71 -2.15
N ASP A 288 -0.61 -19.61 -2.59
CA ASP A 288 0.86 -19.54 -2.69
C ASP A 288 1.52 -19.70 -1.33
N LYS A 289 2.74 -20.26 -1.30
CA LYS A 289 3.50 -20.49 -0.08
C LYS A 289 3.63 -19.22 0.78
N TYR A 290 3.84 -18.07 0.14
CA TYR A 290 4.00 -16.79 0.82
C TYR A 290 2.72 -15.94 0.78
N GLY A 291 1.60 -16.55 0.36
CA GLY A 291 0.30 -15.91 0.27
C GLY A 291 0.16 -14.96 -0.91
N SER A 292 -0.94 -14.21 -0.88
CA SER A 292 -1.25 -13.22 -1.92
C SER A 292 -0.29 -12.03 -1.89
N SER A 293 -0.29 -11.18 -2.93
CA SER A 293 0.51 -9.94 -2.93
C SER A 293 0.16 -8.98 -1.78
N HIS A 294 -1.03 -9.12 -1.20
CA HIS A 294 -1.54 -8.35 -0.06
C HIS A 294 -1.04 -8.90 1.30
N ASP A 295 -0.46 -10.10 1.34
CA ASP A 295 -0.12 -10.76 2.60
C ASP A 295 1.25 -10.31 3.13
N PHE A 296 1.40 -10.29 4.46
CA PHE A 296 2.70 -10.07 5.13
C PHE A 296 3.77 -11.06 4.69
N GLY A 297 3.39 -12.30 4.35
CA GLY A 297 4.31 -13.35 3.91
C GLY A 297 5.17 -12.96 2.71
N GLN A 298 4.73 -12.00 1.90
CA GLN A 298 5.48 -11.48 0.75
C GLN A 298 6.68 -10.60 1.11
N TYR A 299 6.80 -10.15 2.37
CA TYR A 299 7.84 -9.21 2.75
C TYR A 299 9.19 -9.92 2.83
N GLN A 300 10.14 -9.43 2.06
CA GLN A 300 11.55 -9.71 2.27
C GLN A 300 12.08 -8.73 3.32
N LEU A 301 12.79 -9.22 4.33
CA LEU A 301 13.39 -8.37 5.35
C LEU A 301 14.92 -8.34 5.19
N ASN A 302 15.51 -7.17 5.34
CA ASN A 302 16.94 -6.97 5.49
C ASN A 302 17.43 -7.56 6.83
N PRO A 303 18.75 -7.77 7.02
CA PRO A 303 19.29 -8.29 8.27
C PRO A 303 18.91 -7.48 9.53
N ASP A 304 18.65 -6.18 9.37
CA ASP A 304 18.23 -5.27 10.44
C ASP A 304 16.72 -5.28 10.71
N GLY A 305 15.95 -6.09 9.97
CA GLY A 305 14.50 -6.20 10.10
C GLY A 305 13.69 -5.21 9.28
N THR A 306 14.31 -4.27 8.56
CA THR A 306 13.59 -3.37 7.65
C THR A 306 13.08 -4.12 6.40
N PRO A 307 11.91 -3.77 5.84
CA PRO A 307 11.45 -4.36 4.58
C PRO A 307 12.40 -4.01 3.43
N LYS A 308 12.64 -4.97 2.54
CA LYS A 308 13.48 -4.76 1.37
C LYS A 308 12.72 -4.00 0.30
N GLU A 309 13.28 -2.86 -0.09
CA GLU A 309 12.67 -1.95 -1.04
C GLU A 309 13.15 -2.20 -2.49
N ALA A 310 12.24 -1.99 -3.43
CA ALA A 310 12.50 -1.85 -4.83
C ALA A 310 13.20 -0.51 -5.10
N ASN A 311 14.03 -0.46 -6.14
CA ASN A 311 14.65 0.77 -6.61
C ASN A 311 14.49 0.90 -8.12
N LEU A 312 14.37 2.12 -8.62
CA LEU A 312 14.05 2.35 -10.03
C LEU A 312 15.11 1.79 -10.99
N LYS A 313 16.38 1.80 -10.57
CA LYS A 313 17.53 1.39 -11.40
C LYS A 313 17.53 -0.11 -11.70
N GLU A 314 17.26 -0.93 -10.70
CA GLU A 314 17.33 -2.40 -10.81
C GLU A 314 15.95 -3.04 -10.93
N HIS A 315 14.93 -2.36 -10.40
CA HIS A 315 13.58 -2.88 -10.22
C HIS A 315 12.52 -2.00 -10.90
N GLY A 316 12.85 -1.29 -11.97
CA GLY A 316 11.92 -0.44 -12.73
C GLY A 316 10.61 -1.14 -13.14
N TYR A 317 10.67 -2.47 -13.37
CA TYR A 317 9.51 -3.31 -13.64
C TYR A 317 8.47 -3.34 -12.50
N ILE A 318 8.88 -3.11 -11.24
CA ILE A 318 7.98 -3.02 -10.08
C ILE A 318 7.15 -1.73 -10.15
N PHE A 319 7.81 -0.59 -10.36
CA PHE A 319 7.14 0.70 -10.51
C PHE A 319 6.22 0.72 -11.75
N ALA A 320 6.70 0.19 -12.87
CA ALA A 320 5.89 0.07 -14.08
C ALA A 320 4.66 -0.85 -13.87
N ALA A 321 4.80 -1.91 -13.08
CA ALA A 321 3.66 -2.75 -12.71
C ALA A 321 2.68 -2.02 -11.79
N GLY A 322 3.15 -1.28 -10.78
CA GLY A 322 2.31 -0.46 -9.90
C GLY A 322 1.44 0.52 -10.68
N VAL A 323 2.05 1.29 -11.60
CA VAL A 323 1.33 2.20 -12.50
C VAL A 323 0.27 1.45 -13.33
N LYS A 324 0.60 0.27 -13.87
CA LYS A 324 -0.34 -0.53 -14.66
C LYS A 324 -1.49 -1.09 -13.82
N VAL A 325 -1.21 -1.57 -12.60
CA VAL A 325 -2.23 -2.08 -11.67
C VAL A 325 -3.15 -0.94 -11.22
N SER A 326 -2.60 0.22 -10.87
CA SER A 326 -3.39 1.38 -10.48
C SER A 326 -4.33 1.85 -11.61
N LYS A 327 -3.82 1.94 -12.86
CA LYS A 327 -4.64 2.23 -14.05
C LYS A 327 -5.68 1.16 -14.35
N LEU A 328 -5.37 -0.11 -14.06
CA LEU A 328 -6.33 -1.20 -14.18
C LEU A 328 -7.49 -1.00 -13.18
N ILE A 329 -7.18 -0.67 -11.93
CA ILE A 329 -8.18 -0.37 -10.91
C ILE A 329 -9.09 0.74 -11.40
N ASP A 330 -8.54 1.90 -11.78
CA ASP A 330 -9.32 3.04 -12.27
C ASP A 330 -10.21 2.71 -13.47
N LYS A 331 -9.67 1.98 -14.46
CA LYS A 331 -10.42 1.54 -15.65
C LYS A 331 -11.68 0.76 -15.26
N TYR A 332 -11.58 -0.11 -14.25
CA TYR A 332 -12.71 -0.94 -13.84
C TYR A 332 -13.61 -0.25 -12.81
N LEU A 333 -13.07 0.62 -11.95
CA LEU A 333 -13.89 1.50 -11.09
C LEU A 333 -14.78 2.41 -11.94
N GLY A 334 -14.22 3.08 -12.96
CA GLY A 334 -14.98 3.98 -13.84
C GLY A 334 -16.13 3.28 -14.56
N LYS A 335 -15.89 2.10 -15.13
CA LYS A 335 -16.96 1.28 -15.77
C LYS A 335 -18.09 0.93 -14.81
N ILE A 336 -17.78 0.69 -13.54
CA ILE A 336 -18.79 0.35 -12.54
C ILE A 336 -19.57 1.60 -12.13
N MET A 337 -18.90 2.74 -11.96
CA MET A 337 -19.56 4.03 -11.68
C MET A 337 -20.56 4.38 -12.79
N ASP A 338 -20.15 4.26 -14.05
CA ASP A 338 -21.01 4.51 -15.22
C ASP A 338 -22.24 3.60 -15.27
N ALA A 339 -22.13 2.35 -14.79
CA ALA A 339 -23.21 1.36 -14.82
C ALA A 339 -24.20 1.47 -13.66
N SER A 340 -23.86 2.17 -12.56
CA SER A 340 -24.54 2.01 -11.26
C SER A 340 -25.67 3.02 -10.96
N GLY A 341 -25.68 4.21 -11.56
CA GLY A 341 -26.63 5.28 -11.18
C GLY A 341 -26.54 5.71 -9.69
N GLU A 342 -27.24 6.76 -9.27
CA GLU A 342 -27.03 7.46 -7.97
C GLU A 342 -27.42 6.68 -6.66
N SER A 343 -27.77 5.39 -6.69
CA SER A 343 -28.27 4.67 -5.50
C SER A 343 -27.17 4.13 -4.55
N LEU A 344 -26.75 4.99 -3.62
CA LEU A 344 -25.63 4.89 -2.66
C LEU A 344 -25.42 3.59 -1.84
N ALA A 345 -26.45 2.90 -1.34
CA ALA A 345 -26.26 1.74 -0.43
C ALA A 345 -26.28 0.37 -1.12
N LYS A 346 -26.95 0.26 -2.28
CA LYS A 346 -26.93 -0.95 -3.10
C LYS A 346 -25.63 -1.05 -3.92
N ASN A 347 -24.99 0.09 -4.20
CA ASN A 347 -23.88 0.17 -5.15
C ASN A 347 -22.54 -0.36 -4.62
N SER A 348 -22.20 -0.31 -3.33
CA SER A 348 -20.93 -0.85 -2.82
C SER A 348 -20.90 -2.38 -2.73
N LEU A 349 -22.04 -2.99 -2.35
CA LEU A 349 -22.21 -4.44 -2.41
C LEU A 349 -22.36 -4.92 -3.86
N GLN A 350 -23.11 -4.21 -4.70
CA GLN A 350 -23.18 -4.50 -6.14
C GLN A 350 -21.83 -4.30 -6.84
N PHE A 351 -21.01 -3.34 -6.39
CA PHE A 351 -19.62 -3.12 -6.82
C PHE A 351 -18.75 -4.34 -6.52
N LEU A 352 -18.73 -4.80 -5.27
CA LEU A 352 -18.06 -6.06 -4.90
C LEU A 352 -18.62 -7.20 -5.75
N LEU A 353 -19.93 -7.40 -5.81
CA LEU A 353 -20.56 -8.47 -6.59
C LEU A 353 -20.30 -8.38 -8.11
N SER A 354 -20.07 -7.19 -8.66
CA SER A 354 -19.79 -6.96 -10.09
C SER A 354 -18.32 -7.23 -10.45
N LEU A 355 -17.39 -6.96 -9.55
CA LEU A 355 -16.00 -7.45 -9.62
C LEU A 355 -15.95 -8.97 -9.45
N LEU A 356 -16.93 -9.52 -8.71
CA LEU A 356 -17.08 -10.94 -8.46
C LEU A 356 -17.93 -11.67 -9.53
N SER A 357 -18.57 -10.97 -10.48
CA SER A 357 -19.30 -11.60 -11.58
C SER A 357 -18.32 -12.34 -12.45
N GLU A 358 -18.62 -13.59 -12.83
CA GLU A 358 -17.64 -14.47 -13.47
C GLU A 358 -17.02 -13.81 -14.72
N GLU A 359 -17.83 -13.15 -15.55
CA GLU A 359 -17.35 -12.51 -16.78
C GLU A 359 -16.40 -11.32 -16.53
N ASN A 360 -16.73 -10.41 -15.60
CA ASN A 360 -15.88 -9.26 -15.29
C ASN A 360 -14.65 -9.67 -14.51
N ARG A 361 -14.80 -10.61 -13.57
CA ARG A 361 -13.72 -11.19 -12.80
C ARG A 361 -12.66 -11.78 -13.73
N GLN A 362 -13.07 -12.61 -14.69
CA GLN A 362 -12.14 -13.24 -15.64
C GLN A 362 -11.39 -12.21 -16.49
N LYS A 363 -12.06 -11.13 -16.93
CA LYS A 363 -11.42 -10.04 -17.69
C LYS A 363 -10.40 -9.27 -16.84
N ILE A 364 -10.77 -8.89 -15.62
CA ILE A 364 -9.88 -8.16 -14.70
C ILE A 364 -8.68 -9.02 -14.32
N ILE A 365 -8.93 -10.27 -13.88
CA ILE A 365 -7.87 -11.20 -13.48
C ILE A 365 -6.92 -11.44 -14.65
N LYS A 366 -7.41 -11.66 -15.88
CA LYS A 366 -6.53 -11.88 -17.03
C LYS A 366 -5.63 -10.69 -17.35
N GLU A 367 -6.17 -9.47 -17.34
CA GLU A 367 -5.36 -8.26 -17.56
C GLU A 367 -4.35 -8.05 -16.42
N TYR A 368 -4.76 -8.34 -15.19
CA TYR A 368 -3.94 -8.23 -13.99
C TYR A 368 -2.80 -9.26 -13.96
N GLU A 369 -3.09 -10.54 -14.17
CA GLU A 369 -2.10 -11.62 -14.29
C GLU A 369 -1.08 -11.33 -15.38
N LYS A 370 -1.51 -10.72 -16.50
CA LYS A 370 -0.59 -10.29 -17.56
C LYS A 370 0.41 -9.25 -17.04
N ILE A 371 -0.02 -8.26 -16.27
CA ILE A 371 0.88 -7.25 -15.68
C ILE A 371 1.91 -7.92 -14.76
N ILE A 372 1.45 -8.81 -13.87
CA ILE A 372 2.31 -9.56 -12.94
C ILE A 372 3.30 -10.47 -13.71
N HIS A 373 2.83 -11.13 -14.77
CA HIS A 373 3.65 -11.97 -15.62
C HIS A 373 4.76 -11.20 -16.36
N GLU A 374 4.43 -10.01 -16.90
CA GLU A 374 5.42 -9.12 -17.51
C GLU A 374 6.50 -8.71 -16.49
N ALA A 375 6.11 -8.34 -15.28
CA ALA A 375 7.04 -8.01 -14.20
C ALA A 375 7.90 -9.21 -13.80
N LYS A 376 7.32 -10.41 -13.73
CA LYS A 376 8.04 -11.65 -13.44
C LYS A 376 9.11 -11.93 -14.49
N ILE A 377 8.79 -11.80 -15.77
CA ILE A 377 9.76 -11.98 -16.86
C ILE A 377 10.91 -10.98 -16.72
N ALA A 378 10.60 -9.70 -16.50
CA ALA A 378 11.59 -8.63 -16.36
C ALA A 378 12.54 -8.87 -15.17
N SER A 379 12.01 -9.35 -14.03
CA SER A 379 12.80 -9.62 -12.83
C SER A 379 13.89 -10.69 -13.00
N GLN A 380 13.68 -11.64 -13.92
CA GLN A 380 14.56 -12.80 -14.06
C GLN A 380 15.85 -12.51 -14.83
N TRP A 381 15.97 -11.33 -15.45
CA TRP A 381 16.99 -11.08 -16.45
C TRP A 381 18.42 -11.17 -15.86
N GLN A 382 18.69 -10.53 -14.70
CA GLN A 382 20.01 -10.53 -14.07
C GLN A 382 20.48 -11.96 -13.71
N GLY A 383 19.58 -12.76 -13.14
CA GLY A 383 19.87 -14.15 -12.76
C GLY A 383 20.03 -15.08 -13.97
N LYS A 384 19.38 -14.81 -15.09
CA LYS A 384 19.59 -15.53 -16.36
C LYS A 384 20.93 -15.14 -17.00
N VAL A 385 21.25 -13.84 -17.06
CA VAL A 385 22.55 -13.35 -17.55
C VAL A 385 23.70 -13.98 -16.78
N SER A 386 23.64 -13.94 -15.45
CA SER A 386 24.69 -14.49 -14.58
C SER A 386 24.90 -16.00 -14.79
N ARG A 387 23.82 -16.76 -15.05
CA ARG A 387 23.91 -18.19 -15.35
C ARG A 387 24.56 -18.44 -16.70
N ILE A 388 24.10 -17.75 -17.74
CA ILE A 388 24.68 -17.89 -19.09
C ILE A 388 26.16 -17.51 -19.07
N GLN A 389 26.54 -16.43 -18.38
CA GLN A 389 27.94 -16.01 -18.23
C GLN A 389 28.80 -17.08 -17.54
N LYS A 390 28.30 -17.73 -16.50
CA LYS A 390 29.00 -18.84 -15.83
C LYS A 390 29.15 -20.05 -16.77
N SER A 391 28.09 -20.46 -17.46
CA SER A 391 28.15 -21.59 -18.41
C SER A 391 29.12 -21.31 -19.57
N LEU A 392 29.18 -20.06 -20.05
CA LEU A 392 30.11 -19.64 -21.10
C LEU A 392 31.59 -19.81 -20.74
N ALA A 393 31.94 -19.83 -19.45
CA ALA A 393 33.31 -19.99 -19.01
C ALA A 393 33.88 -21.39 -19.30
N SER A 394 33.03 -22.42 -19.28
CA SER A 394 33.41 -23.83 -19.54
C SER A 394 32.91 -24.37 -20.87
N ALA A 395 31.92 -23.72 -21.50
CA ALA A 395 31.34 -24.18 -22.75
C ALA A 395 32.35 -24.13 -23.92
N SER A 396 32.22 -25.09 -24.85
CA SER A 396 33.01 -25.18 -26.07
C SER A 396 32.15 -25.56 -27.27
N GLY A 397 32.71 -25.45 -28.49
CA GLY A 397 32.02 -25.82 -29.73
C GLY A 397 30.63 -25.17 -29.86
N SER A 398 29.64 -25.99 -30.18
CA SER A 398 28.26 -25.52 -30.41
C SER A 398 27.54 -25.06 -29.14
N GLU A 399 27.86 -25.62 -27.98
CA GLU A 399 27.26 -25.17 -26.71
C GLU A 399 27.63 -23.71 -26.44
N LYS A 400 28.89 -23.33 -26.70
CA LYS A 400 29.35 -21.94 -26.54
C LYS A 400 28.64 -20.99 -27.50
N ILE A 401 28.34 -21.45 -28.71
CA ILE A 401 27.62 -20.68 -29.73
C ILE A 401 26.17 -20.47 -29.30
N GLU A 402 25.49 -21.53 -28.85
CA GLU A 402 24.11 -21.47 -28.38
C GLU A 402 23.97 -20.51 -27.20
N LEU A 403 24.83 -20.62 -26.19
CA LEU A 403 24.83 -19.72 -25.03
C LEU A 403 25.09 -18.25 -25.41
N ARG A 404 25.92 -17.99 -26.42
CA ARG A 404 26.14 -16.62 -26.94
C ARG A 404 24.90 -16.08 -27.63
N SER A 405 24.21 -16.90 -28.41
CA SER A 405 22.93 -16.53 -29.04
C SER A 405 21.87 -16.25 -27.98
N GLU A 406 21.74 -17.13 -26.99
CA GLU A 406 20.80 -16.97 -25.89
C GLU A 406 21.07 -15.68 -25.09
N LEU A 407 22.34 -15.37 -24.81
CA LEU A 407 22.71 -14.12 -24.15
C LEU A 407 22.31 -12.89 -24.97
N ALA A 408 22.56 -12.91 -26.29
CA ALA A 408 22.19 -11.81 -27.17
C ALA A 408 20.66 -11.61 -27.23
N GLU A 409 19.88 -12.69 -27.30
CA GLU A 409 18.42 -12.62 -27.25
C GLU A 409 17.90 -12.09 -25.91
N LEU A 410 18.51 -12.52 -24.80
CA LEU A 410 18.12 -12.08 -23.46
C LEU A 410 18.38 -10.58 -23.28
N VAL A 411 19.55 -10.09 -23.70
CA VAL A 411 19.89 -8.66 -23.65
C VAL A 411 18.98 -7.86 -24.60
N ALA A 412 18.65 -8.39 -25.77
CA ALA A 412 17.71 -7.75 -26.69
C ALA A 412 16.33 -7.56 -26.05
N LYS A 413 15.77 -8.63 -25.45
CA LYS A 413 14.47 -8.58 -24.75
C LYS A 413 14.50 -7.57 -23.61
N GLN A 414 15.57 -7.54 -22.81
CA GLN A 414 15.71 -6.60 -21.71
C GLN A 414 15.80 -5.15 -22.19
N ALA A 415 16.56 -4.87 -23.25
CA ALA A 415 16.65 -3.53 -23.82
C ALA A 415 15.28 -3.02 -24.28
N GLN A 416 14.53 -3.86 -25.01
CA GLN A 416 13.19 -3.51 -25.45
C GLN A 416 12.26 -3.22 -24.26
N GLN A 417 12.32 -4.04 -23.22
CA GLN A 417 11.49 -3.88 -22.02
C GLN A 417 11.84 -2.61 -21.24
N ALA A 418 13.13 -2.36 -20.98
CA ALA A 418 13.60 -1.18 -20.28
C ALA A 418 13.18 0.12 -21.00
N GLY A 419 13.20 0.14 -22.34
CA GLY A 419 12.73 1.28 -23.11
C GLY A 419 11.22 1.55 -22.94
N LYS A 420 10.40 0.49 -22.92
CA LYS A 420 8.95 0.60 -22.70
C LYS A 420 8.63 1.06 -21.27
N GLU A 421 9.33 0.52 -20.27
CA GLU A 421 9.17 0.89 -18.87
C GLU A 421 9.54 2.35 -18.64
N TYR A 422 10.69 2.79 -19.16
CA TYR A 422 11.15 4.17 -19.02
C TYR A 422 10.17 5.18 -19.65
N GLU A 423 9.71 4.93 -20.88
CA GLU A 423 8.71 5.80 -21.53
C GLU A 423 7.41 5.87 -20.73
N LEU A 424 6.94 4.73 -20.20
CA LEU A 424 5.73 4.68 -19.39
C LEU A 424 5.88 5.51 -18.10
N LEU A 425 7.00 5.36 -17.40
CA LEU A 425 7.28 6.03 -16.14
C LEU A 425 7.43 7.54 -16.32
N VAL A 426 8.22 7.98 -17.31
CA VAL A 426 8.36 9.42 -17.62
C VAL A 426 7.02 10.03 -18.01
N LYS A 427 6.23 9.33 -18.84
CA LYS A 427 4.89 9.79 -19.20
C LYS A 427 3.98 9.93 -17.98
N ASN A 428 4.08 9.00 -17.03
CA ASN A 428 3.27 9.04 -15.81
C ASN A 428 3.64 10.24 -14.94
N ILE A 429 4.94 10.41 -14.66
CA ILE A 429 5.48 11.51 -13.84
C ILE A 429 5.13 12.88 -14.45
N LEU A 430 5.31 13.06 -15.76
CA LEU A 430 4.96 14.31 -16.43
C LEU A 430 3.47 14.62 -16.34
N GLN A 431 2.62 13.60 -16.47
CA GLN A 431 1.17 13.77 -16.36
C GLN A 431 0.76 14.15 -14.94
N GLU A 432 1.33 13.50 -13.92
CA GLU A 432 1.09 13.79 -12.51
C GLU A 432 1.48 15.23 -12.17
N ALA A 433 2.71 15.63 -12.51
CA ALA A 433 3.19 17.00 -12.30
C ALA A 433 2.36 18.06 -13.05
N GLU A 434 1.96 17.79 -14.30
CA GLU A 434 1.11 18.72 -15.05
C GLU A 434 -0.27 18.89 -14.40
N ASP A 435 -0.84 17.78 -13.91
CA ASP A 435 -2.14 17.79 -13.25
C ASP A 435 -2.07 18.51 -11.90
N GLU A 436 -0.98 18.38 -11.14
CA GLU A 436 -0.75 19.13 -9.89
C GLU A 436 -0.72 20.64 -10.15
N VAL A 437 0.09 21.07 -11.12
CA VAL A 437 0.16 22.49 -11.51
C VAL A 437 -1.20 23.00 -11.98
N GLN A 438 -1.97 22.19 -12.72
CA GLN A 438 -3.31 22.54 -13.15
C GLN A 438 -4.27 22.72 -11.97
N THR A 439 -4.21 21.85 -10.96
CA THR A 439 -5.05 21.92 -9.76
C THR A 439 -4.72 23.17 -8.95
N VAL A 440 -3.45 23.39 -8.61
CA VAL A 440 -3.01 24.57 -7.84
C VAL A 440 -3.36 25.87 -8.59
N SER A 441 -3.11 25.92 -9.90
CA SER A 441 -3.49 27.08 -10.74
C SER A 441 -4.98 27.38 -10.66
N LYS A 442 -5.82 26.34 -10.73
CA LYS A 442 -7.27 26.47 -10.65
C LYS A 442 -7.71 26.97 -9.27
N GLU A 443 -7.17 26.41 -8.18
CA GLU A 443 -7.49 26.82 -6.81
C GLU A 443 -7.14 28.28 -6.54
N ILE A 444 -5.97 28.74 -7.00
CA ILE A 444 -5.57 30.15 -6.91
C ILE A 444 -6.54 31.04 -7.69
N CYS A 445 -6.90 30.64 -8.91
CA CYS A 445 -7.85 31.40 -9.73
C CYS A 445 -9.24 31.49 -9.08
N GLU A 446 -9.77 30.38 -8.57
CA GLU A 446 -11.08 30.35 -7.89
C GLU A 446 -11.07 31.18 -6.60
N SER A 447 -9.99 31.07 -5.81
CA SER A 447 -9.80 31.86 -4.58
C SER A 447 -9.73 33.35 -4.87
N ALA A 448 -8.96 33.74 -5.88
CA ALA A 448 -8.87 35.12 -6.35
C ALA A 448 -10.21 35.67 -6.86
N MET A 449 -10.99 34.85 -7.57
CA MET A 449 -12.32 35.22 -8.03
C MET A 449 -13.32 35.41 -6.88
N SER A 450 -13.17 34.67 -5.78
CA SER A 450 -14.05 34.77 -4.61
C SER A 450 -13.97 36.12 -3.89
N ILE A 451 -12.83 36.80 -3.94
CA ILE A 451 -12.62 38.13 -3.33
C ILE A 451 -12.84 39.29 -4.30
N ARG A 452 -13.31 39.01 -5.53
CA ARG A 452 -13.57 40.00 -6.58
C ARG A 452 -14.54 41.11 -6.14
N GLN A 453 -15.38 40.89 -5.14
CA GLN A 453 -16.25 41.95 -4.61
C GLN A 453 -15.47 43.14 -4.00
N TYR A 454 -14.18 42.96 -3.72
CA TYR A 454 -13.29 43.98 -3.17
C TYR A 454 -12.28 44.54 -4.18
N LEU A 455 -12.25 44.01 -5.41
CA LEU A 455 -11.24 44.33 -6.44
C LEU A 455 -11.88 44.49 -7.82
N SER A 456 -11.35 45.37 -8.65
CA SER A 456 -11.74 45.42 -10.05
C SER A 456 -11.34 44.13 -10.79
N TYR A 457 -12.02 43.86 -11.92
CA TYR A 457 -11.65 42.72 -12.76
C TYR A 457 -10.18 42.77 -13.19
N ALA A 458 -9.65 43.95 -13.51
CA ALA A 458 -8.26 44.12 -13.93
C ALA A 458 -7.27 43.80 -12.79
N GLU A 459 -7.58 44.19 -11.55
CA GLU A 459 -6.76 43.85 -10.38
C GLU A 459 -6.76 42.35 -10.10
N VAL A 460 -7.93 41.69 -10.20
CA VAL A 460 -8.01 40.22 -10.07
C VAL A 460 -7.22 39.53 -11.19
N GLN A 461 -7.32 39.99 -12.43
CA GLN A 461 -6.56 39.43 -13.56
C GLN A 461 -5.05 39.61 -13.39
N ALA A 462 -4.60 40.80 -12.97
CA ALA A 462 -3.19 41.06 -12.69
C ALA A 462 -2.65 40.17 -11.56
N MET A 463 -3.50 39.89 -10.56
CA MET A 463 -3.16 39.02 -9.43
C MET A 463 -3.05 37.55 -9.82
N ILE A 464 -3.94 37.03 -10.68
CA ILE A 464 -3.92 35.62 -11.11
C ILE A 464 -2.96 35.34 -12.26
N ALA A 465 -2.61 36.35 -13.07
CA ALA A 465 -1.80 36.17 -14.28
C ALA A 465 -0.49 35.39 -14.05
N PRO A 466 0.28 35.61 -12.96
CA PRO A 466 1.48 34.81 -12.65
C PRO A 466 1.20 33.32 -12.36
N TYR A 467 -0.03 33.01 -11.94
CA TYR A 467 -0.45 31.68 -11.49
C TYR A 467 -1.29 30.93 -12.52
N GLU A 468 -1.48 31.49 -13.71
CA GLU A 468 -2.02 30.75 -14.84
C GLU A 468 -1.12 29.56 -15.15
N LYS A 469 -1.72 28.39 -15.42
CA LYS A 469 -0.97 27.17 -15.77
C LYS A 469 0.05 27.42 -16.88
N SER A 470 -0.28 28.24 -17.87
CA SER A 470 0.63 28.58 -18.99
C SER A 470 1.95 29.21 -18.54
N ARG A 471 2.01 29.79 -17.33
CA ARG A 471 3.22 30.37 -16.73
C ARG A 471 3.90 29.46 -15.70
N LEU A 472 3.13 28.60 -15.04
CA LEU A 472 3.63 27.66 -14.04
C LEU A 472 4.16 26.36 -14.68
N TRP A 473 3.61 25.98 -15.83
CA TRP A 473 3.95 24.74 -16.53
C TRP A 473 4.67 25.01 -17.85
N ASP A 474 5.92 24.59 -17.93
CA ASP A 474 6.69 24.62 -19.18
C ASP A 474 6.28 23.46 -20.09
N SER A 475 5.25 23.71 -20.90
CA SER A 475 4.74 22.76 -21.90
C SER A 475 5.81 22.35 -22.92
N ALA A 476 6.77 23.24 -23.22
CA ALA A 476 7.84 22.96 -24.16
C ALA A 476 8.86 21.99 -23.54
N GLU A 477 9.26 22.21 -22.29
CA GLU A 477 10.18 21.32 -21.58
C GLU A 477 9.54 19.96 -21.26
N ALA A 478 8.26 19.92 -20.92
CA ALA A 478 7.51 18.67 -20.77
C ALA A 478 7.45 17.89 -22.09
N THR A 479 7.20 18.58 -23.20
CA THR A 479 7.22 17.98 -24.56
C THR A 479 8.61 17.49 -24.93
N ASN A 480 9.66 18.28 -24.63
CA ASN A 480 11.06 17.92 -24.83
C ASN A 480 11.42 16.65 -24.04
N THR A 481 11.09 16.59 -22.75
CA THR A 481 11.31 15.44 -21.87
C THR A 481 10.60 14.19 -22.39
N SER A 482 9.32 14.32 -22.78
CA SER A 482 8.54 13.25 -23.41
C SER A 482 9.18 12.74 -24.71
N ASN A 483 9.67 13.66 -25.54
CA ASN A 483 10.37 13.31 -26.79
C ASN A 483 11.72 12.63 -26.53
N GLN A 484 12.48 13.07 -25.54
CA GLN A 484 13.72 12.40 -25.13
C GLN A 484 13.45 10.97 -24.65
N ALA A 485 12.37 10.75 -23.88
CA ALA A 485 11.98 9.40 -23.47
C ALA A 485 11.58 8.49 -24.64
N LYS A 486 10.84 9.03 -25.62
CA LYS A 486 10.54 8.31 -26.87
C LYS A 486 11.80 7.98 -27.66
N GLN A 487 12.73 8.93 -27.77
CA GLN A 487 14.02 8.70 -28.44
C GLN A 487 14.85 7.64 -27.72
N TYR A 488 14.89 7.65 -26.38
CA TYR A 488 15.59 6.64 -25.60
C TYR A 488 15.00 5.24 -25.83
N LYS A 489 13.67 5.11 -25.78
CA LYS A 489 12.98 3.86 -26.14
C LYS A 489 13.30 3.42 -27.57
N GLN A 490 13.31 4.33 -28.54
CA GLN A 490 13.64 4.01 -29.92
C GLN A 490 15.07 3.48 -30.04
N LYS A 491 16.05 4.15 -29.43
CA LYS A 491 17.45 3.69 -29.40
C LYS A 491 17.57 2.28 -28.81
N LEU A 492 16.86 1.99 -27.72
CA LEU A 492 16.84 0.65 -27.12
C LEU A 492 16.12 -0.38 -27.99
N THR A 493 15.08 0.03 -28.72
CA THR A 493 14.39 -0.82 -29.70
C THR A 493 15.29 -1.17 -30.88
N ASP A 494 16.04 -0.20 -31.40
CA ASP A 494 17.01 -0.40 -32.48
C ASP A 494 18.16 -1.28 -32.02
N PHE A 495 18.67 -1.05 -30.80
CA PHE A 495 19.69 -1.89 -30.18
C PHE A 495 19.19 -3.33 -29.99
N SER A 496 17.97 -3.51 -29.49
CA SER A 496 17.31 -4.82 -29.40
C SER A 496 17.23 -5.50 -30.76
N GLY A 497 16.80 -4.78 -31.81
CA GLY A 497 16.72 -5.31 -33.17
C GLY A 497 18.08 -5.78 -33.70
N LYS A 498 19.14 -4.98 -33.48
CA LYS A 498 20.52 -5.35 -33.84
C LYS A 498 20.98 -6.61 -33.11
N LEU A 499 20.73 -6.71 -31.80
CA LEU A 499 21.09 -7.91 -31.02
C LEU A 499 20.31 -9.15 -31.44
N THR A 500 19.02 -9.01 -31.77
CA THR A 500 18.23 -10.12 -32.32
C THR A 500 18.81 -10.59 -33.67
N THR A 501 19.27 -9.68 -34.53
CA THR A 501 19.98 -10.05 -35.77
C THR A 501 21.29 -10.75 -35.48
N VAL A 502 22.07 -10.29 -34.50
CA VAL A 502 23.30 -10.95 -34.07
C VAL A 502 23.03 -12.38 -33.60
N ALA A 503 22.02 -12.58 -32.75
CA ALA A 503 21.62 -13.92 -32.28
C ALA A 503 21.28 -14.86 -33.45
N LYS A 504 20.44 -14.40 -34.38
CA LYS A 504 20.09 -15.17 -35.58
C LYS A 504 21.31 -15.51 -36.44
N ASN A 505 22.23 -14.56 -36.63
CA ASN A 505 23.44 -14.79 -37.41
C ASN A 505 24.36 -15.82 -36.74
N ILE A 506 24.50 -15.77 -35.41
CA ILE A 506 25.27 -16.77 -34.64
C ILE A 506 24.71 -18.19 -34.91
N GLN A 507 23.39 -18.36 -34.86
CA GLN A 507 22.73 -19.64 -35.13
C GLN A 507 22.91 -20.09 -36.59
N ALA A 508 22.75 -19.18 -37.55
CA ALA A 508 22.86 -19.48 -38.98
C ALA A 508 24.29 -19.89 -39.39
N TYR A 509 25.31 -19.20 -38.89
CA TYR A 509 26.71 -19.55 -39.17
C TYR A 509 27.08 -20.93 -38.62
N ASP A 510 26.59 -21.30 -37.44
CA ASP A 510 26.82 -22.64 -36.87
C ASP A 510 26.18 -23.75 -37.71
N GLN A 511 24.94 -23.54 -38.15
CA GLN A 511 24.26 -24.48 -39.05
C GLN A 511 25.03 -24.66 -40.37
N GLN A 512 25.46 -23.57 -41.00
CA GLN A 512 26.25 -23.62 -42.24
C GLN A 512 27.59 -24.34 -42.03
N ALA A 513 28.31 -24.01 -40.96
CA ALA A 513 29.59 -24.65 -40.65
C ALA A 513 29.41 -26.17 -40.44
N ARG A 514 28.39 -26.59 -39.67
CA ARG A 514 28.05 -28.02 -39.51
C ARG A 514 27.76 -28.69 -40.86
N SER A 515 26.88 -28.12 -41.68
CA SER A 515 26.54 -28.70 -42.99
C SER A 515 27.77 -28.86 -43.89
N SER A 516 28.72 -27.93 -43.85
CA SER A 516 29.96 -28.01 -44.64
C SER A 516 30.94 -29.09 -44.16
N LEU A 517 30.91 -29.44 -42.87
CA LEU A 517 31.80 -30.45 -42.26
C LEU A 517 31.32 -31.89 -42.47
N PHE A 518 30.01 -32.10 -42.63
CA PHE A 518 29.39 -33.42 -42.84
C PHE A 518 29.04 -33.73 -44.31
N GLN A 519 29.49 -32.88 -45.26
CA GLN A 519 29.37 -33.10 -46.72
C GLN A 519 30.64 -33.68 -47.37
N LYS A 520 31.56 -34.24 -46.57
CA LYS A 520 32.64 -35.12 -47.04
C LYS A 520 32.36 -36.55 -46.59
#